data_AF-A0A410FSH2-F1
#
_entry.id   AF-A0A410FSH2-F1
#
_cell.length_a   1.000
_cell.length_b   1.000
_cell.length_c   1.000
_cell.angle_alpha   90.00
_cell.angle_beta   90.00
_cell.angle_gamma   90.00
#
_symmetry.space_group_name_H-M   'P 1'
#
loop_
_entity.id
_entity.type
_entity.pdbx_description
1 polymer ?
#
loop_
_entity_poly.entity_id
_entity_poly.type
_entity_poly.pdbx_seq_one_letter_code
_entity_poly.pdbx_strand_id
1 'polypeptide(L)'
;MASGAVFAWGDPARGLLVLQPDPYAPAAFASIGFLDGDDAAQDALLLFSHAWAREKGMEYLSAMVPDELRVETFARHGLAPLPYFRYVLVLTYPLP
;
A
#
# COMPACT_ATOMS: atom_id res chain seq x y z
N MET A 1 19.45 0.31 -9.46
CA MET A 1 18.61 -0.67 -8.75
C MET A 1 17.78 0.13 -7.76
N ALA A 2 16.46 0.11 -7.87
CA ALA A 2 15.62 0.81 -6.92
C ALA A 2 15.43 -0.10 -5.69
N SER A 3 15.89 0.37 -4.53
CA SER A 3 15.82 -0.40 -3.28
C SER A 3 14.41 -0.32 -2.71
N GLY A 4 13.79 -1.47 -2.43
CA GLY A 4 12.62 -1.50 -1.54
C GLY A 4 13.00 -1.06 -0.12
N ALA A 5 12.00 -0.68 0.67
CA ALA A 5 12.14 -0.31 2.07
C ALA A 5 11.11 -1.08 2.92
N VAL A 6 11.51 -1.43 4.14
CA VAL A 6 10.65 -2.13 5.11
C VAL A 6 10.39 -1.19 6.28
N PHE A 7 9.13 -1.08 6.68
CA PHE A 7 8.67 -0.23 7.77
C PHE A 7 7.93 -1.07 8.80
N ALA A 8 8.07 -0.69 10.06
CA ALA A 8 7.39 -1.31 11.19
C ALA A 8 6.59 -0.24 11.95
N TRP A 9 5.48 -0.64 12.54
CA TRP A 9 4.68 0.23 13.41
C TRP A 9 4.54 -0.34 14.82
N GLY A 10 4.67 0.53 15.83
CA GLY A 10 4.54 0.19 17.25
C GLY A 10 5.86 -0.20 17.94
N ASP A 11 5.81 -0.24 19.27
CA ASP A 11 6.88 -0.76 20.14
C ASP A 11 6.25 -1.63 21.26
N PRO A 12 6.35 -2.97 21.20
CA PRO A 12 7.01 -3.76 20.15
C PRO A 12 6.30 -3.64 18.79
N ALA A 13 6.96 -4.06 17.71
CA ALA A 13 6.37 -4.00 16.37
C ALA A 13 5.07 -4.81 16.28
N ARG A 14 4.00 -4.13 15.87
CA ARG A 14 2.63 -4.65 15.73
C ARG A 14 2.17 -4.73 14.29
N GLY A 15 2.99 -4.28 13.34
CA GLY A 15 2.75 -4.50 11.93
C GLY A 15 3.96 -4.15 11.07
N LEU A 16 4.00 -4.73 9.86
CA LEU A 16 5.10 -4.62 8.91
C LEU A 16 4.59 -4.33 7.50
N LEU A 17 5.27 -3.39 6.84
CA LEU A 17 4.98 -2.94 5.48
C LEU A 17 6.26 -2.99 4.65
N VAL A 18 6.15 -3.50 3.44
CA VAL A 18 7.17 -3.37 2.40
C VAL A 18 6.68 -2.37 1.36
N LEU A 19 7.45 -1.33 1.10
CA LEU A 19 7.28 -0.43 -0.04
C LEU A 19 8.37 -0.73 -1.04
N GLN A 20 7.99 -1.16 -2.23
CA GLN A 20 8.96 -1.40 -3.29
C GLN A 20 8.43 -0.91 -4.65
N PRO A 21 9.32 -0.36 -5.49
CA PRO A 21 9.01 -0.20 -6.90
C PRO A 21 8.86 -1.59 -7.51
N ASP A 22 7.71 -1.84 -8.13
CA ASP A 22 7.48 -3.09 -8.83
C ASP A 22 8.29 -3.08 -10.14
N PRO A 23 9.26 -4.01 -10.33
CA PRO A 23 10.11 -4.01 -11.51
C PRO A 23 9.35 -4.30 -12.81
N TYR A 24 8.12 -4.80 -12.70
CA TYR A 24 7.23 -5.08 -13.83
C TYR A 24 6.15 -4.00 -14.02
N ALA A 25 6.02 -3.06 -13.09
CA ALA A 25 5.15 -1.91 -13.23
C ALA A 25 5.93 -0.68 -13.76
N PRO A 26 5.25 0.27 -14.44
CA PRO A 26 5.85 1.56 -14.75
C PRO A 26 6.39 2.23 -13.48
N ALA A 27 7.48 2.99 -13.61
CA ALA A 27 8.13 3.68 -12.48
C ALA A 27 7.22 4.68 -11.72
N ALA A 28 6.04 4.97 -12.27
CA ALA A 28 4.99 5.76 -11.64
C ALA A 28 4.20 5.00 -10.56
N PHE A 29 4.40 3.68 -10.42
CA PHE A 29 3.74 2.82 -9.43
C PHE A 29 4.63 2.55 -8.22
N ALA A 30 4.06 2.73 -7.03
CA ALA A 30 4.58 2.19 -5.79
C ALA A 30 3.72 0.99 -5.37
N SER A 31 4.35 -0.14 -5.09
CA SER A 31 3.65 -1.34 -4.64
C SER A 31 3.87 -1.55 -3.14
N ILE A 32 2.79 -1.86 -2.44
CA ILE A 32 2.79 -2.11 -1.00
C ILE A 32 2.51 -3.58 -0.73
N GLY A 33 3.31 -4.16 0.17
CA GLY A 33 3.10 -5.51 0.70
C GLY A 33 2.93 -5.44 2.21
N PHE A 34 1.76 -5.80 2.72
CA PHE A 34 1.53 -5.91 4.16
C PHE A 34 1.87 -7.32 4.61
N LEU A 35 2.83 -7.46 5.53
CA LEU A 35 3.32 -8.78 5.94
C LEU A 35 2.55 -9.34 7.14
N ASP A 36 2.28 -8.50 8.13
CA ASP A 36 1.56 -8.86 9.35
C ASP A 36 1.13 -7.57 10.07
N GLY A 37 0.08 -7.65 10.88
CA GLY A 37 -0.27 -6.61 11.83
C GLY A 37 -1.75 -6.49 12.18
N ASP A 38 -2.00 -5.91 13.34
CA ASP A 38 -3.36 -5.56 13.76
C ASP A 38 -3.91 -4.35 12.98
N ASP A 39 -5.22 -4.14 13.10
CA ASP A 39 -5.93 -3.12 12.33
C ASP A 39 -5.36 -1.70 12.54
N ALA A 40 -4.95 -1.37 13.76
CA ALA A 40 -4.38 -0.05 14.05
C ALA A 40 -2.99 0.13 13.40
N ALA A 41 -2.16 -0.92 13.42
CA ALA A 41 -0.89 -0.91 12.72
C ALA A 41 -1.07 -0.83 11.21
N GLN A 42 -2.06 -1.54 10.67
CA GLN A 42 -2.38 -1.48 9.24
C GLN A 42 -2.83 -0.09 8.82
N ASP A 43 -3.75 0.53 9.55
CA ASP A 43 -4.23 1.89 9.25
C ASP A 43 -3.08 2.89 9.27
N ALA A 44 -2.20 2.83 10.28
CA ALA A 44 -1.04 3.71 10.38
C ALA A 44 -0.06 3.51 9.21
N LEU A 45 0.23 2.26 8.84
CA LEU A 45 1.12 1.93 7.74
C LEU A 45 0.53 2.29 6.36
N LEU A 46 -0.79 2.21 6.20
CA LEU A 46 -1.48 2.70 4.99
C LEU A 46 -1.37 4.23 4.90
N LEU A 47 -1.70 4.96 5.97
CA LEU A 47 -1.54 6.42 5.99
C LEU A 47 -0.09 6.85 5.71
N PHE A 48 0.89 6.14 6.26
CA PHE A 48 2.29 6.34 5.94
C PHE A 48 2.59 6.10 4.45
N SER A 49 2.09 5.01 3.88
CA SER A 49 2.26 4.70 2.45
C SER A 49 1.72 5.81 1.55
N HIS A 50 0.59 6.42 1.93
CA HIS A 50 0.04 7.57 1.21
C HIS A 50 0.96 8.78 1.25
N ALA A 51 1.42 9.15 2.45
CA ALA A 51 2.32 10.29 2.62
C ALA A 51 3.61 10.08 1.83
N TRP A 52 4.18 8.87 1.90
CA TRP A 52 5.37 8.50 1.16
C TRP A 52 5.17 8.60 -0.35
N ALA A 53 4.08 8.02 -0.88
CA ALA A 53 3.79 8.05 -2.32
C ALA A 53 3.65 9.49 -2.84
N ARG A 54 2.98 10.37 -2.08
CA ARG A 54 2.86 11.80 -2.41
C ARG A 54 4.21 12.51 -2.37
N GLU A 55 5.02 12.28 -1.34
CA GLU A 55 6.36 12.88 -1.22
C GLU A 55 7.28 12.47 -2.37
N LYS A 56 7.18 11.22 -2.82
CA LYS A 56 7.98 10.68 -3.93
C LYS A 56 7.42 11.00 -5.32
N GLY A 57 6.28 11.69 -5.41
CA GLY A 57 5.66 12.05 -6.70
C GLY A 57 5.14 10.84 -7.47
N MET A 58 4.69 9.80 -6.77
CA MET A 58 4.11 8.62 -7.41
C MET A 58 2.73 8.96 -7.95
N GLU A 59 2.39 8.42 -9.13
CA GLU A 59 1.06 8.57 -9.71
C GLU A 59 0.10 7.48 -9.21
N TYR A 60 0.64 6.32 -8.81
CA TYR A 60 -0.15 5.18 -8.37
C TYR A 60 0.44 4.53 -7.12
N LEU A 61 -0.44 4.15 -6.19
CA LEU A 61 -0.14 3.23 -5.09
C LEU A 61 -0.95 1.97 -5.29
N SER A 62 -0.31 0.81 -5.36
CA SER A 62 -0.96 -0.47 -5.55
C SER A 62 -0.73 -1.41 -4.37
N ALA A 63 -1.69 -2.28 -4.09
CA ALA A 63 -1.61 -3.32 -3.08
C ALA A 63 -2.21 -4.62 -3.61
N MET A 64 -1.59 -5.75 -3.27
CA MET A 64 -2.24 -7.06 -3.40
C MET A 64 -2.64 -7.54 -2.02
N VAL A 65 -3.91 -7.89 -1.84
CA VAL A 65 -4.47 -8.31 -0.55
C VAL A 65 -4.93 -9.77 -0.59
N PRO A 66 -4.88 -10.51 0.54
CA PRO A 66 -5.15 -11.95 0.54
C PRO A 66 -6.65 -12.32 0.55
N ASP A 67 -7.52 -11.40 0.97
CA ASP A 67 -8.93 -11.68 1.21
C ASP A 67 -9.82 -10.44 1.10
N GLU A 68 -11.14 -10.66 1.18
CA GLU A 68 -12.16 -9.61 1.04
C GLU A 68 -12.17 -8.62 2.22
N LEU A 69 -11.88 -9.08 3.43
CA LEU A 69 -11.83 -8.21 4.60
C LEU A 69 -10.75 -7.13 4.43
N ARG A 70 -9.61 -7.52 3.86
CA ARG A 70 -8.52 -6.60 3.52
C ARG A 70 -8.90 -5.68 2.35
N VAL A 71 -9.67 -6.14 1.36
CA VAL A 71 -10.25 -5.26 0.31
C VAL A 71 -11.07 -4.13 0.95
N GLU A 72 -12.01 -4.45 1.83
CA GLU A 72 -12.86 -3.46 2.50
C GLU A 72 -12.06 -2.49 3.37
N THR A 73 -10.99 -2.97 4.01
CA THR A 73 -10.13 -2.14 4.85
C THR A 73 -9.36 -1.13 4.02
N PHE A 74 -8.72 -1.55 2.93
CA PHE A 74 -7.96 -0.67 2.05
C PHE A 74 -8.86 0.28 1.26
N ALA A 75 -10.10 -0.13 0.93
CA ALA A 75 -11.10 0.73 0.30
C ALA A 75 -11.49 1.94 1.17
N ARG A 76 -11.48 1.81 2.50
CA ARG A 76 -11.69 2.95 3.42
C ARG A 76 -10.57 3.99 3.35
N HIS A 77 -9.38 3.59 2.88
CA HIS A 77 -8.25 4.48 2.60
C HIS A 77 -8.21 4.94 1.14
N GLY A 78 -9.25 4.64 0.35
CA GLY A 78 -9.41 5.12 -1.02
C GLY A 78 -8.79 4.23 -2.10
N LEU A 79 -8.13 3.12 -1.75
CA LEU A 79 -7.67 2.17 -2.77
C LEU A 79 -8.86 1.41 -3.35
N ALA A 80 -9.00 1.40 -4.66
CA ALA A 80 -10.09 0.72 -5.35
C ALA A 80 -9.62 -0.56 -6.05
N PRO A 81 -10.42 -1.63 -6.09
CA PRO A 81 -10.07 -2.83 -6.84
C PRO A 81 -10.01 -2.55 -8.33
N LEU A 82 -9.01 -3.14 -8.99
CA LEU A 82 -8.94 -3.12 -10.45
C LEU A 82 -10.06 -3.97 -11.05
N PRO A 83 -10.61 -3.57 -12.22
CA PRO A 83 -11.54 -4.41 -12.96
C PRO A 83 -10.93 -5.80 -13.20
N TYR A 84 -11.70 -6.85 -12.93
CA TYR A 84 -11.32 -8.26 -13.08
C TYR A 84 -10.22 -8.77 -12.12
N PHE A 85 -9.59 -7.90 -11.32
CA PHE A 85 -8.57 -8.27 -10.34
C PHE A 85 -8.96 -7.73 -8.95
N ARG A 86 -10.00 -8.33 -8.35
CA ARG A 86 -10.63 -7.86 -7.09
C ARG A 86 -9.65 -7.67 -5.93
N TYR A 87 -8.61 -8.49 -5.87
CA TYR A 87 -7.60 -8.47 -4.80
C TYR A 87 -6.37 -7.60 -5.11
N VAL A 88 -6.38 -6.92 -6.27
CA VAL A 88 -5.36 -5.92 -6.63
C VAL A 88 -6.03 -4.56 -6.55
N LEU A 89 -5.60 -3.77 -5.58
CA LEU A 89 -6.18 -2.47 -5.26
C LEU A 89 -5.21 -1.38 -5.72
N VAL A 90 -5.75 -0.29 -6.28
CA VAL A 90 -4.97 0.84 -6.77
C VAL A 90 -5.60 2.15 -6.31
N LEU A 91 -4.74 3.08 -5.95
CA LEU A 91 -5.08 4.47 -5.71
C LEU A 91 -4.29 5.37 -6.65
N THR A 92 -4.96 6.36 -7.23
CA THR A 92 -4.38 7.32 -8.17
C THR A 92 -4.08 8.65 -7.49
N TYR A 93 -2.96 9.28 -7.84
CA TYR A 93 -2.59 10.62 -7.40
C TYR A 93 -2.59 11.63 -8.57
N PRO A 94 -2.82 12.92 -8.31
CA PRO A 94 -3.27 13.47 -7.02
C PRO A 94 -4.67 12.95 -6.67
N LEU A 95 -4.95 12.86 -5.37
CA LEU A 95 -6.30 12.52 -4.91
C LEU A 95 -7.28 13.56 -5.48
N PRO A 96 -8.43 13.13 -6.02
CA PRO A 96 -9.46 14.05 -6.51
C PRO A 96 -10.00 14.98 -5.41
#